data_AF-A0A833GN85-F1
#
_entry.id   AF-A0A833GN85-F1
#
_cell.length_a   1.000
_cell.length_b   1.000
_cell.length_c   1.000
_cell.angle_alpha   90.00
_cell.angle_beta   90.00
_cell.angle_gamma   90.00
#
_symmetry.space_group_name_H-M   'P 1'
#
loop_
_entity.id
_entity.type
_entity.pdbx_description
1 polymer ?
#
loop_
_entity_poly.entity_id
_entity_poly.type
_entity_poly.pdbx_seq_one_letter_code
_entity_poly.pdbx_strand_id
1 'polypeptide(L)'
;MQYVQHNAYGIRSYRNDNPFFSQIFTYGYHTGMHFGKSPGGEVPPVTGITSRPRIQGFDCDSCIVGVLIDGDGTNGVLMNEVQIMGTKPFSDAAIKISGNYVSLSISQLDATLSSTNVVRVFGDFTSVLVSDSIVRTWNESGLGFPAFEIASGRNNVLQVTNTLYGNGFGAVPARALEGTLIVRDVTHVHSFGG
;
A
#
# COMPACT_ATOMS: atom_id res chain seq x y z
N MET A 1 -13.76 16.78 22.08
CA MET A 1 -13.66 16.10 20.78
C MET A 1 -12.83 14.84 20.99
N GLN A 2 -13.40 13.66 20.80
CA GLN A 2 -12.71 12.39 21.04
C GLN A 2 -12.02 11.94 19.75
N TYR A 3 -10.78 11.48 19.86
CA TYR A 3 -10.06 10.86 18.75
C TYR A 3 -10.79 9.59 18.30
N VAL A 4 -11.07 9.48 17.01
CA VAL A 4 -11.59 8.26 16.39
C VAL A 4 -10.65 7.90 15.25
N GLN A 5 -9.83 6.88 15.46
CA GLN A 5 -8.82 6.42 14.50
C GLN A 5 -9.38 6.30 13.09
N HIS A 6 -10.58 5.73 12.96
CA HIS A 6 -11.25 5.47 11.68
C HIS A 6 -11.38 6.69 10.75
N ASN A 7 -11.38 7.91 11.29
CA ASN A 7 -11.50 9.15 10.49
C ASN A 7 -10.17 9.91 10.36
N ALA A 8 -9.07 9.35 10.87
CA ALA A 8 -7.79 10.04 10.98
C ALA A 8 -6.87 9.74 9.79
N TYR A 9 -6.30 10.79 9.21
CA TYR A 9 -5.34 10.74 8.11
C TYR A 9 -4.05 11.45 8.55
N GLY A 10 -2.88 10.83 8.33
CA GLY A 10 -1.60 11.47 8.60
C GLY A 10 -1.33 12.58 7.59
N ILE A 11 -1.21 12.20 6.33
CA ILE A 11 -1.15 13.11 5.18
C ILE A 11 -2.29 12.76 4.22
N ARG A 12 -3.03 13.78 3.79
CA ARG A 12 -4.06 13.65 2.76
C ARG A 12 -3.81 14.66 1.67
N SER A 13 -3.66 14.17 0.45
CA SER A 13 -3.29 14.95 -0.72
C SER A 13 -4.25 14.63 -1.86
N TYR A 14 -5.04 15.63 -2.24
CA TYR A 14 -6.07 15.50 -3.27
C TYR A 14 -5.66 16.09 -4.62
N ARG A 15 -4.99 17.24 -4.63
CA ARG A 15 -4.41 17.82 -5.84
C ARG A 15 -3.06 18.42 -5.51
N ASN A 16 -2.00 17.75 -5.94
CA ASN A 16 -0.63 18.22 -5.81
C ASN A 16 0.19 17.63 -6.96
N ASP A 17 0.94 18.47 -7.66
CA ASP A 17 1.74 18.02 -8.78
C ASP A 17 3.20 17.81 -8.35
N ASN A 18 3.69 16.59 -8.52
CA ASN A 18 5.05 16.15 -8.18
C ASN A 18 5.50 16.40 -6.73
N PRO A 19 4.65 16.24 -5.69
CA PRO A 19 5.09 16.49 -4.33
C PRO A 19 6.18 15.50 -3.91
N PHE A 20 7.10 15.96 -3.07
CA PHE A 20 8.12 15.13 -2.44
C PHE A 20 7.89 15.13 -0.93
N PHE A 21 7.61 13.96 -0.37
CA PHE A 21 7.45 13.72 1.05
C PHE A 21 8.67 12.94 1.53
N SER A 22 9.32 13.42 2.60
CA SER A 22 10.49 12.74 3.15
C SER A 22 10.51 12.77 4.66
N GLN A 23 11.01 11.69 5.27
CA GLN A 23 11.25 11.61 6.71
C GLN A 23 9.98 11.89 7.53
N ILE A 24 8.93 11.14 7.20
CA ILE A 24 7.60 11.28 7.80
C ILE A 24 7.35 10.10 8.74
N PHE A 25 6.96 10.38 9.97
CA PHE A 25 6.44 9.40 10.92
C PHE A 25 4.96 9.67 11.18
N THR A 26 4.13 8.63 11.11
CA THR A 26 2.71 8.68 11.47
C THR A 26 2.39 7.52 12.41
N TYR A 27 1.66 7.80 13.49
CA TYR A 27 1.27 6.79 14.48
C TYR A 27 -0.23 6.76 14.70
N GLY A 28 -0.81 5.56 14.64
CA GLY A 28 -2.16 5.29 15.10
C GLY A 28 -3.26 5.83 14.18
N TYR A 29 -2.96 6.24 12.94
CA TYR A 29 -3.94 6.77 11.99
C TYR A 29 -4.77 5.66 11.31
N HIS A 30 -5.94 6.00 10.75
CA HIS A 30 -6.60 5.08 9.82
C HIS A 30 -5.79 4.97 8.54
N THR A 31 -5.38 6.11 7.97
CA THR A 31 -4.52 6.13 6.79
C THR A 31 -3.29 6.99 7.01
N GLY A 32 -2.10 6.42 6.84
CA GLY A 32 -0.84 7.16 6.94
C GLY A 32 -0.73 8.24 5.87
N MET A 33 -0.70 7.83 4.60
CA MET A 33 -0.76 8.74 3.45
C MET A 33 -1.92 8.39 2.52
N HIS A 34 -2.72 9.38 2.16
CA HIS A 34 -3.86 9.24 1.23
C HIS A 34 -3.67 10.13 0.00
N PHE A 35 -3.54 9.51 -1.17
CA PHE A 35 -3.54 10.17 -2.47
C PHE A 35 -4.86 9.95 -3.17
N GLY A 36 -5.74 10.93 -3.03
CA GLY A 36 -7.07 10.87 -3.60
C GLY A 36 -7.33 11.90 -4.68
N LYS A 37 -8.59 11.93 -5.12
CA LYS A 37 -9.10 12.96 -6.02
C LYS A 37 -9.75 14.06 -5.20
N SER A 38 -9.52 15.31 -5.58
CA SER A 38 -10.22 16.44 -4.97
C SER A 38 -11.73 16.32 -5.21
N PRO A 39 -12.57 16.31 -4.16
CA PRO A 39 -14.00 16.40 -4.34
C PRO A 39 -14.27 17.77 -4.97
N GLY A 40 -14.81 17.81 -6.18
CA GLY A 40 -14.99 19.04 -6.97
C GLY A 40 -16.00 20.05 -6.39
N GLY A 41 -16.12 20.14 -5.06
CA GLY A 41 -17.03 21.02 -4.32
C GLY A 41 -16.39 22.32 -3.80
N GLU A 42 -15.10 22.58 -4.06
CA GLU A 42 -14.50 23.89 -3.77
C GLU A 42 -14.93 24.93 -4.83
N VAL A 43 -14.93 26.23 -4.48
CA VAL A 43 -15.26 27.33 -5.41
C VAL A 43 -14.04 28.26 -5.51
N PRO A 44 -13.33 28.31 -6.65
CA PRO A 44 -13.58 27.55 -7.88
C PRO A 44 -13.26 26.05 -7.72
N PRO A 45 -13.92 25.15 -8.48
CA PRO A 45 -13.71 23.71 -8.36
C PRO A 45 -12.29 23.35 -8.76
N VAL A 46 -11.48 23.11 -7.75
CA VAL A 46 -10.14 22.54 -7.90
C VAL A 46 -10.34 21.04 -8.07
N THR A 47 -10.63 20.59 -9.29
CA THR A 47 -10.56 19.17 -9.63
C THR A 47 -9.10 18.81 -9.90
N GLY A 48 -8.70 17.62 -9.47
CA GLY A 48 -7.34 17.14 -9.68
C GLY A 48 -7.02 15.93 -8.82
N ILE A 49 -5.83 15.41 -9.06
CA ILE A 49 -5.22 14.30 -8.33
C ILE A 49 -3.86 14.72 -7.80
N THR A 50 -3.31 13.91 -6.91
CA THR A 50 -1.87 13.99 -6.64
C THR A 50 -1.12 13.26 -7.75
N SER A 51 -0.47 14.01 -8.64
CA SER A 51 0.33 13.42 -9.72
C SER A 51 1.78 13.27 -9.27
N ARG A 52 2.45 12.16 -9.58
CA ARG A 52 3.90 11.99 -9.36
C ARG A 52 4.37 12.20 -7.91
N PRO A 53 3.62 11.72 -6.89
CA PRO A 53 4.13 11.78 -5.53
C PRO A 53 5.39 10.93 -5.42
N ARG A 54 6.38 11.46 -4.69
CA ARG A 54 7.59 10.77 -4.31
C ARG A 54 7.65 10.72 -2.80
N ILE A 55 7.79 9.53 -2.24
CA ILE A 55 7.84 9.30 -0.78
C ILE A 55 9.17 8.63 -0.45
N GLN A 56 9.88 9.17 0.54
CA GLN A 56 11.13 8.61 1.04
C GLN A 56 11.21 8.62 2.56
N GLY A 57 11.64 7.53 3.21
CA GLY A 57 11.75 7.49 4.67
C GLY A 57 10.39 7.72 5.33
N PHE A 58 9.42 6.88 5.01
CA PHE A 58 8.08 6.96 5.57
C PHE A 58 7.86 5.82 6.56
N ASP A 59 7.52 6.14 7.80
CA ASP A 59 7.20 5.17 8.83
C ASP A 59 5.75 5.36 9.31
N CYS A 60 4.94 4.32 9.14
CA CYS A 60 3.55 4.26 9.59
C CYS A 60 3.44 3.18 10.65
N ASP A 61 3.34 3.59 11.91
CA ASP A 61 3.15 2.67 13.03
C ASP A 61 1.66 2.63 13.45
N SER A 62 1.14 1.42 13.66
CA SER A 62 -0.22 1.17 14.12
C SER A 62 -1.30 1.76 13.20
N CYS A 63 -1.03 1.78 11.90
CA CYS A 63 -1.94 2.29 10.88
C CYS A 63 -2.96 1.23 10.43
N ILE A 64 -4.17 1.63 10.04
CA ILE A 64 -5.11 0.68 9.41
C ILE A 64 -4.68 0.41 7.96
N VAL A 65 -4.40 1.46 7.20
CA VAL A 65 -3.76 1.44 5.88
C VAL A 65 -2.54 2.35 5.93
N GLY A 66 -1.38 1.89 5.47
CA GLY A 66 -0.20 2.76 5.41
C GLY A 66 -0.33 3.80 4.31
N VAL A 67 -0.54 3.35 3.07
CA VAL A 67 -0.75 4.21 1.90
C VAL A 67 -2.03 3.82 1.15
N LEU A 68 -2.93 4.79 0.97
CA LEU A 68 -4.15 4.64 0.16
C LEU A 68 -4.04 5.48 -1.11
N ILE A 69 -4.27 4.87 -2.27
CA ILE A 69 -4.36 5.55 -3.56
C ILE A 69 -5.73 5.25 -4.17
N ASP A 70 -6.63 6.24 -4.12
CA ASP A 70 -7.94 6.19 -4.79
C ASP A 70 -8.12 7.30 -5.85
N GLY A 71 -7.10 8.14 -6.06
CA GLY A 71 -7.06 9.12 -7.14
C GLY A 71 -6.65 8.49 -8.47
N ASP A 72 -7.59 8.43 -9.42
CA ASP A 72 -7.35 7.93 -10.79
C ASP A 72 -6.21 8.68 -11.50
N GLY A 73 -5.25 7.96 -12.08
CA GLY A 73 -4.10 8.54 -12.80
C GLY A 73 -2.91 8.89 -11.90
N THR A 74 -2.94 8.52 -10.61
CA THR A 74 -1.79 8.72 -9.71
C THR A 74 -0.63 7.83 -10.16
N ASN A 75 0.46 8.43 -10.59
CA ASN A 75 1.69 7.73 -10.94
C ASN A 75 2.75 8.14 -9.92
N GLY A 76 3.35 7.28 -9.12
CA GLY A 76 4.23 7.68 -8.01
C GLY A 76 5.35 6.71 -7.68
N VAL A 77 6.22 7.10 -6.75
CA VAL A 77 7.33 6.27 -6.26
C VAL A 77 7.42 6.34 -4.74
N LEU A 78 7.49 5.17 -4.10
CA LEU A 78 7.80 4.98 -2.68
C LEU A 78 9.17 4.31 -2.64
N MET A 79 10.16 4.95 -2.04
CA MET A 79 11.54 4.47 -2.10
C MET A 79 12.28 4.71 -0.80
N ASN A 80 13.20 3.81 -0.47
CA ASN A 80 14.12 3.90 0.66
C ASN A 80 13.42 4.06 2.02
N GLU A 81 13.53 3.03 2.87
CA GLU A 81 13.07 3.09 4.26
C GLU A 81 11.56 3.37 4.38
N VAL A 82 10.75 2.66 3.60
CA VAL A 82 9.29 2.74 3.74
C VAL A 82 8.84 1.64 4.69
N GLN A 83 8.48 2.00 5.91
CA GLN A 83 8.09 1.09 6.98
C GLN A 83 6.59 1.23 7.27
N ILE A 84 5.86 0.12 7.22
CA ILE A 84 4.42 0.12 7.50
C ILE A 84 4.09 -1.03 8.44
N MET A 85 3.68 -0.69 9.66
CA MET A 85 3.17 -1.61 10.66
C MET A 85 1.68 -1.41 10.87
N GLY A 86 0.91 -2.47 10.65
CA GLY A 86 -0.52 -2.47 10.94
C GLY A 86 -0.85 -2.51 12.44
N THR A 87 -2.07 -2.13 12.79
CA THR A 87 -2.63 -2.34 14.14
C THR A 87 -3.45 -3.62 14.22
N LYS A 88 -3.19 -4.49 15.21
CA LYS A 88 -4.05 -5.65 15.47
C LYS A 88 -5.29 -5.23 16.29
N PRO A 89 -6.47 -5.83 16.06
CA PRO A 89 -6.88 -6.69 14.93
C PRO A 89 -7.45 -5.91 13.72
N PHE A 90 -7.22 -4.59 13.63
CA PHE A 90 -8.01 -3.69 12.78
C PHE A 90 -7.32 -3.22 11.50
N SER A 91 -6.09 -3.64 11.21
CA SER A 91 -5.39 -3.26 9.98
C SER A 91 -6.04 -3.87 8.74
N ASP A 92 -5.91 -3.20 7.59
CA ASP A 92 -6.21 -3.73 6.27
C ASP A 92 -4.87 -4.02 5.56
N ALA A 93 -4.71 -3.56 4.32
CA ALA A 93 -3.47 -3.67 3.58
C ALA A 93 -2.49 -2.55 3.89
N ALA A 94 -1.19 -2.84 3.90
CA ALA A 94 -0.15 -1.81 4.07
C ALA A 94 -0.24 -0.74 2.97
N ILE A 95 -0.42 -1.17 1.71
CA ILE A 95 -0.64 -0.30 0.56
C ILE A 95 -1.90 -0.78 -0.18
N LYS A 96 -2.86 0.13 -0.33
CA LYS A 96 -4.13 -0.14 -1.00
C LYS A 96 -4.32 0.79 -2.19
N ILE A 97 -4.58 0.22 -3.35
CA ILE A 97 -4.75 0.93 -4.61
C ILE A 97 -6.13 0.61 -5.17
N SER A 98 -7.03 1.60 -5.17
CA SER A 98 -8.37 1.50 -5.74
C SER A 98 -8.62 2.47 -6.90
N GLY A 99 -7.72 3.42 -7.13
CA GLY A 99 -7.77 4.29 -8.31
C GLY A 99 -7.39 3.54 -9.60
N ASN A 100 -7.94 3.97 -10.72
CA ASN A 100 -7.63 3.48 -12.06
C ASN A 100 -6.42 4.18 -12.65
N TYR A 101 -5.76 3.59 -13.64
CA TYR A 101 -4.61 4.19 -14.34
C TYR A 101 -3.47 4.58 -13.40
N VAL A 102 -3.27 3.81 -12.33
CA VAL A 102 -2.21 4.06 -11.34
C VAL A 102 -0.92 3.38 -11.77
N SER A 103 0.21 4.08 -11.64
CA SER A 103 1.53 3.44 -11.73
C SER A 103 2.31 3.68 -10.45
N LEU A 104 2.80 2.63 -9.81
CA LEU A 104 3.51 2.75 -8.54
C LEU A 104 4.78 1.92 -8.56
N SER A 105 5.92 2.55 -8.28
CA SER A 105 7.16 1.84 -7.98
C SER A 105 7.43 1.91 -6.48
N ILE A 106 7.64 0.76 -5.87
CA ILE A 106 7.90 0.59 -4.45
C ILE A 106 9.25 -0.11 -4.32
N SER A 107 10.20 0.51 -3.62
CA SER A 107 11.48 -0.10 -3.28
C SER A 107 11.76 0.04 -1.78
N GLN A 108 12.40 -0.99 -1.20
CA GLN A 108 12.75 -1.00 0.23
C GLN A 108 11.55 -0.80 1.15
N LEU A 109 10.45 -1.48 0.85
CA LEU A 109 9.30 -1.58 1.75
C LEU A 109 9.60 -2.61 2.84
N ASP A 110 9.39 -2.24 4.10
CA ASP A 110 9.31 -3.14 5.23
C ASP A 110 7.88 -3.10 5.79
N ALA A 111 7.09 -4.13 5.50
CA ALA A 111 5.69 -4.20 5.92
C ALA A 111 5.44 -5.36 6.90
N THR A 112 4.68 -5.10 7.95
CA THR A 112 4.37 -6.07 9.01
C THR A 112 2.96 -5.88 9.58
N LEU A 113 2.37 -6.93 10.14
CA LEU A 113 1.07 -6.93 10.85
C LEU A 113 -0.12 -6.44 10.00
N SER A 114 -0.14 -6.75 8.71
CA SER A 114 -1.30 -6.49 7.85
C SER A 114 -2.35 -7.58 8.04
N SER A 115 -3.60 -7.23 8.40
CA SER A 115 -4.65 -8.25 8.56
C SER A 115 -5.08 -8.88 7.26
N THR A 116 -4.88 -8.18 6.14
CA THR A 116 -5.13 -8.69 4.79
C THR A 116 -3.82 -8.90 4.04
N ASN A 117 -3.56 -8.09 3.01
CA ASN A 117 -2.42 -8.16 2.12
C ASN A 117 -1.37 -7.10 2.52
N VAL A 118 -0.18 -7.15 1.94
CA VAL A 118 0.76 -6.03 1.98
C VAL A 118 0.42 -5.02 0.90
N VAL A 119 0.28 -5.47 -0.36
CA VAL A 119 -0.19 -4.63 -1.46
C VAL A 119 -1.45 -5.24 -2.04
N ARG A 120 -2.50 -4.43 -2.13
CA ARG A 120 -3.79 -4.83 -2.70
C ARG A 120 -4.28 -3.84 -3.76
N VAL A 121 -4.52 -4.35 -4.97
CA VAL A 121 -4.97 -3.58 -6.13
C VAL A 121 -6.41 -3.93 -6.51
N PHE A 122 -7.24 -2.91 -6.71
CA PHE A 122 -8.65 -3.05 -7.13
C PHE A 122 -8.99 -2.32 -8.43
N GLY A 123 -8.27 -1.24 -8.76
CA GLY A 123 -8.55 -0.41 -9.94
C GLY A 123 -8.16 -1.08 -11.26
N ASP A 124 -8.56 -0.49 -12.38
CA ASP A 124 -8.22 -0.93 -13.73
C ASP A 124 -6.92 -0.27 -14.24
N PHE A 125 -6.24 -0.90 -15.21
CA PHE A 125 -5.08 -0.36 -15.91
C PHE A 125 -3.95 0.10 -14.98
N THR A 126 -3.73 -0.64 -13.90
CA THR A 126 -2.77 -0.31 -12.86
C THR A 126 -1.48 -1.13 -13.00
N SER A 127 -0.32 -0.48 -12.88
CA SER A 127 1.00 -1.13 -12.89
C SER A 127 1.74 -0.86 -11.59
N VAL A 128 2.09 -1.93 -10.87
CA VAL A 128 2.83 -1.84 -9.61
C VAL A 128 4.10 -2.68 -9.71
N LEU A 129 5.23 -2.06 -9.37
CA LEU A 129 6.50 -2.75 -9.17
C LEU A 129 6.86 -2.67 -7.69
N VAL A 130 7.09 -3.82 -7.07
CA VAL A 130 7.63 -3.94 -5.71
C VAL A 130 9.01 -4.60 -5.80
N SER A 131 10.00 -3.98 -5.17
CA SER A 131 11.40 -4.41 -5.23
C SER A 131 12.11 -4.28 -3.89
N ASP A 132 13.12 -5.11 -3.65
CA ASP A 132 14.06 -4.98 -2.52
C ASP A 132 13.37 -4.85 -1.17
N SER A 133 12.29 -5.60 -0.96
CA SER A 133 11.36 -5.41 0.16
C SER A 133 11.38 -6.57 1.14
N ILE A 134 10.96 -6.32 2.37
CA ILE A 134 10.74 -7.33 3.40
C ILE A 134 9.26 -7.27 3.79
N VAL A 135 8.59 -8.41 3.68
CA VAL A 135 7.19 -8.53 4.09
C VAL A 135 7.03 -9.60 5.13
N ARG A 136 6.40 -9.24 6.24
CA ARG A 136 6.24 -10.11 7.39
C ARG A 136 4.79 -10.10 7.86
N THR A 137 4.36 -11.19 8.50
CA THR A 137 3.13 -11.23 9.31
C THR A 137 1.92 -10.60 8.61
N TRP A 138 1.72 -10.98 7.34
CA TRP A 138 0.49 -10.65 6.61
C TRP A 138 -0.57 -11.71 6.88
N ASN A 139 -1.81 -11.44 6.46
CA ASN A 139 -2.97 -12.29 6.70
C ASN A 139 -3.24 -12.54 8.19
N GLU A 140 -3.05 -11.53 9.05
CA GLU A 140 -3.34 -11.66 10.49
C GLU A 140 -4.82 -11.95 10.78
N SER A 141 -5.72 -11.69 9.83
CA SER A 141 -7.13 -12.10 9.93
C SER A 141 -7.35 -13.62 9.82
N GLY A 142 -6.39 -14.37 9.27
CA GLY A 142 -6.50 -15.80 9.01
C GLY A 142 -7.44 -16.17 7.84
N LEU A 143 -7.96 -15.20 7.08
CA LEU A 143 -8.93 -15.42 6.01
C LEU A 143 -8.32 -15.86 4.66
N GLY A 144 -7.01 -16.07 4.62
CA GLY A 144 -6.31 -16.64 3.47
C GLY A 144 -5.85 -15.59 2.44
N PHE A 145 -5.58 -14.36 2.87
CA PHE A 145 -5.08 -13.30 2.00
C PHE A 145 -3.59 -13.51 1.64
N PRO A 146 -3.21 -13.37 0.36
CA PRO A 146 -1.80 -13.37 -0.02
C PRO A 146 -1.12 -12.04 0.35
N ALA A 147 0.22 -11.99 0.40
CA ALA A 147 0.92 -10.72 0.66
C ALA A 147 0.72 -9.72 -0.50
N PHE A 148 0.70 -10.19 -1.74
CA PHE A 148 0.52 -9.34 -2.92
C PHE A 148 -0.69 -9.79 -3.72
N GLU A 149 -1.63 -8.88 -3.99
CA GLU A 149 -2.87 -9.23 -4.67
C GLU A 149 -3.34 -8.19 -5.70
N ILE A 150 -3.67 -8.68 -6.90
CA ILE A 150 -4.67 -8.02 -7.76
C ILE A 150 -6.02 -8.63 -7.42
N ALA A 151 -6.82 -7.91 -6.62
CA ALA A 151 -8.08 -8.40 -6.06
C ALA A 151 -9.24 -8.24 -7.05
N SER A 152 -9.18 -7.22 -7.90
CA SER A 152 -10.12 -6.98 -9.00
C SER A 152 -9.48 -6.05 -10.04
N GLY A 153 -10.14 -5.90 -11.18
CA GLY A 153 -9.80 -4.90 -12.18
C GLY A 153 -9.02 -5.50 -13.34
N ARG A 154 -9.17 -4.89 -14.51
CA ARG A 154 -8.67 -5.37 -15.80
C ARG A 154 -7.33 -4.73 -16.13
N ASN A 155 -6.52 -5.47 -16.88
CA ASN A 155 -5.25 -4.99 -17.43
C ASN A 155 -4.26 -4.48 -16.37
N ASN A 156 -4.31 -5.10 -15.19
CA ASN A 156 -3.38 -4.82 -14.12
C ASN A 156 -2.10 -5.63 -14.26
N VAL A 157 -0.99 -5.04 -13.84
CA VAL A 157 0.31 -5.70 -13.72
C VAL A 157 0.84 -5.47 -12.31
N LEU A 158 1.11 -6.54 -11.58
CA LEU A 158 1.81 -6.50 -10.31
C LEU A 158 3.10 -7.31 -10.46
N GLN A 159 4.23 -6.64 -10.42
CA GLN A 159 5.55 -7.27 -10.45
C GLN A 159 6.20 -7.16 -9.07
N VAL A 160 6.65 -8.29 -8.54
CA VAL A 160 7.37 -8.37 -7.27
C VAL A 160 8.73 -9.02 -7.52
N THR A 161 9.80 -8.35 -7.11
CA THR A 161 11.18 -8.80 -7.32
C THR A 161 12.01 -8.63 -6.06
N ASN A 162 13.02 -9.48 -5.84
CA ASN A 162 13.95 -9.41 -4.71
C ASN A 162 13.26 -9.10 -3.37
N THR A 163 12.19 -9.84 -3.06
CA THR A 163 11.38 -9.63 -1.85
C THR A 163 11.50 -10.82 -0.91
N LEU A 164 11.79 -10.53 0.35
CA LEU A 164 11.86 -11.50 1.43
C LEU A 164 10.48 -11.64 2.09
N TYR A 165 10.03 -12.89 2.25
CA TYR A 165 8.76 -13.19 2.92
C TYR A 165 9.02 -13.91 4.23
N GLY A 166 8.42 -13.44 5.33
CA GLY A 166 8.50 -14.08 6.63
C GLY A 166 7.13 -14.21 7.32
N ASN A 167 6.89 -15.33 7.99
CA ASN A 167 5.81 -15.49 8.99
C ASN A 167 4.40 -15.05 8.53
N GLY A 168 4.05 -15.22 7.25
CA GLY A 168 2.67 -15.07 6.81
C GLY A 168 1.79 -16.20 7.34
N PHE A 169 0.56 -15.90 7.75
CA PHE A 169 -0.34 -16.91 8.32
C PHE A 169 -0.95 -17.80 7.22
N GLY A 170 -0.25 -18.87 6.84
CA GLY A 170 -0.78 -19.99 6.04
C GLY A 170 -1.22 -19.66 4.60
N ALA A 171 -0.98 -18.43 4.11
CA ALA A 171 -1.44 -17.98 2.81
C ALA A 171 -0.31 -17.95 1.77
N VAL A 172 -0.68 -18.15 0.50
CA VAL A 172 0.25 -18.04 -0.63
C VAL A 172 0.84 -16.63 -0.72
N PRO A 173 2.12 -16.43 -1.06
CA PRO A 173 2.74 -15.11 -1.05
C PRO A 173 2.12 -14.09 -2.02
N ALA A 174 1.60 -14.53 -3.16
CA ALA A 174 1.02 -13.64 -4.15
C ALA A 174 -0.10 -14.31 -4.96
N ARG A 175 -1.10 -13.53 -5.39
CA ARG A 175 -2.23 -13.97 -6.23
C ARG A 175 -2.66 -12.87 -7.19
N ALA A 176 -3.11 -13.24 -8.39
CA ALA A 176 -3.92 -12.37 -9.23
C ALA A 176 -5.26 -13.07 -9.47
N LEU A 177 -6.36 -12.41 -9.10
CA LEU A 177 -7.70 -12.83 -9.52
C LEU A 177 -7.97 -12.39 -10.97
N GLU A 178 -7.39 -11.25 -11.35
CA GLU A 178 -7.40 -10.69 -12.71
C GLU A 178 -6.03 -10.05 -13.00
N GLY A 179 -5.66 -9.93 -14.29
CA GLY A 179 -4.41 -9.30 -14.71
C GLY A 179 -3.18 -10.23 -14.71
N THR A 180 -1.99 -9.63 -14.75
CA THR A 180 -0.70 -10.34 -14.78
C THR A 180 0.07 -10.12 -13.48
N LEU A 181 0.40 -11.22 -12.81
CA LEU A 181 1.30 -11.23 -11.66
C LEU A 181 2.64 -11.82 -12.08
N ILE A 182 3.73 -11.09 -11.86
CA ILE A 182 5.10 -11.52 -12.13
C ILE A 182 5.87 -11.56 -10.81
N VAL A 183 6.26 -12.74 -10.37
CA VAL A 183 7.04 -12.94 -9.14
C VAL A 183 8.42 -13.48 -9.51
N ARG A 184 9.49 -12.75 -9.16
CA ARG A 184 10.89 -13.10 -9.48
C ARG A 184 11.77 -12.98 -8.23
N ASP A 185 12.80 -13.82 -8.14
CA ASP A 185 13.84 -13.75 -7.11
C ASP A 185 13.28 -13.66 -5.68
N VAL A 186 12.33 -14.55 -5.36
CA VAL A 186 11.64 -14.60 -4.08
C VAL A 186 12.27 -15.64 -3.17
N THR A 187 12.66 -15.18 -1.97
CA THR A 187 13.11 -16.07 -0.88
C THR A 187 12.03 -16.14 0.18
N HIS A 188 11.50 -17.34 0.42
CA HIS A 188 10.60 -17.59 1.55
C HIS A 188 11.43 -18.11 2.72
N VAL A 189 11.49 -17.35 3.81
CA VAL A 189 12.17 -17.79 5.03
C VAL A 189 11.11 -18.33 5.97
N HIS A 190 11.01 -19.66 6.01
CA HIS A 190 10.32 -20.34 7.09
C HIS A 190 11.20 -20.28 8.35
N SER A 191 10.83 -19.49 9.36
CA SER A 191 11.35 -19.75 10.70
C SER A 191 10.59 -20.93 11.28
N PHE A 192 11.21 -22.11 11.28
CA PHE A 192 10.76 -23.21 12.13
C PHE A 192 11.29 -22.94 13.55
N GLY A 193 10.39 -22.81 14.53
CA GLY A 193 10.71 -22.74 15.96
C GLY A 193 9.82 -21.72 16.69
N GLY A 194 9.12 -22.06 17.77
CA GLY A 194 8.96 -23.33 18.49
C GLY A 194 7.75 -23.24 19.42
#